data_AF-A0A1G9EWX8-F1
#
_entry.id   AF-A0A1G9EWX8-F1
#
_cell.length_a   1.000
_cell.length_b   1.000
_cell.length_c   1.000
_cell.angle_alpha   90.00
_cell.angle_beta   90.00
_cell.angle_gamma   90.00
#
_symmetry.space_group_name_H-M   'P 1'
#
loop_
_entity.id
_entity.type
_entity.pdbx_description
1 polymer ?
#
loop_
_entity_poly.entity_id
_entity_poly.type
_entity_poly.pdbx_seq_one_letter_code
_entity_poly.pdbx_strand_id
1 'polypeptide(L)'
;MTEQRAGAGRQAGTERSAGAERGAGADRPADTERLADADRKPGAGQRAEYRIEDLAHHSGATVRTIRAYQDRGLLPRPERRGRSNVYGDAHLARLRQIADLLDRGYTLASIKELLEAWDSGRGLGGVLGLVAEVDGPWTDEEADRITREELDRKFGGNPDEAAVEEAIELGVLERIPGRPDEFLVPSPQELAVAAELHAAGVPLRAISGHLRELRVQVEHIASRFLEFTTEHVFLRYLEHQPPTDADAAEAAALVRRLRPLAQQTVDAELARAMRMFATRHLQQHLGAAPSVPAPSGDIPVALPIRTIDAVRGLVGVEGLSVFIATAAEREVHARTLDALAAKQGEKT
;
A
#
# COMPACT_ATOMS: atom_id res chain seq x y z
N MET A 1 46.06 -30.62 -11.16
CA MET A 1 47.50 -30.91 -11.01
C MET A 1 48.22 -29.57 -11.21
N THR A 2 48.85 -28.92 -10.24
CA THR A 2 49.44 -29.39 -8.98
C THR A 2 49.71 -28.18 -8.06
N GLU A 3 49.63 -28.39 -6.73
CA GLU A 3 50.27 -27.67 -5.58
C GLU A 3 49.98 -26.18 -5.33
N GLN A 4 49.54 -25.65 -4.17
CA GLN A 4 49.50 -25.99 -2.73
C GLN A 4 50.81 -25.83 -1.92
N ARG A 5 50.89 -24.76 -1.09
CA ARG A 5 51.50 -24.63 0.28
C ARG A 5 51.49 -23.13 0.69
N ALA A 6 50.80 -22.67 1.74
CA ALA A 6 50.96 -22.84 3.19
C ALA A 6 52.25 -22.22 3.78
N GLY A 7 52.11 -21.27 4.73
CA GLY A 7 53.20 -20.77 5.58
C GLY A 7 52.84 -19.55 6.42
N ALA A 8 52.66 -19.75 7.73
CA ALA A 8 52.41 -18.73 8.77
C ALA A 8 53.69 -18.35 9.53
N GLY A 9 53.72 -17.17 10.18
CA GLY A 9 54.71 -16.79 11.21
C GLY A 9 54.76 -15.27 11.48
N ARG A 10 54.05 -14.76 12.50
CA ARG A 10 54.52 -14.25 13.82
C ARG A 10 55.78 -13.36 13.83
N GLN A 11 55.64 -12.17 14.45
CA GLN A 11 56.49 -11.50 15.45
C GLN A 11 55.80 -10.16 15.81
N ALA A 12 55.41 -9.80 17.05
CA ALA A 12 56.08 -9.68 18.35
C ALA A 12 56.97 -8.41 18.49
N GLY A 13 56.58 -7.55 19.47
CA GLY A 13 57.24 -6.31 19.92
C GLY A 13 56.13 -5.35 20.42
N THR A 14 56.12 -4.77 21.62
CA THR A 14 57.21 -4.39 22.52
C THR A 14 56.65 -4.13 23.95
N GLU A 15 57.40 -4.65 24.92
CA GLU A 15 57.70 -4.24 26.32
C GLU A 15 57.08 -2.90 26.81
N ARG A 16 56.34 -2.82 27.93
CA ARG A 16 56.65 -2.95 29.39
C ARG A 16 57.81 -2.09 29.93
N SER A 17 57.45 -1.07 30.73
CA SER A 17 58.16 -0.58 31.95
C SER A 17 57.51 0.73 32.43
N ALA A 18 57.47 1.16 33.69
CA ALA A 18 57.69 0.61 35.03
C ALA A 18 57.46 1.75 36.05
N GLY A 19 57.03 1.40 37.28
CA GLY A 19 57.23 2.15 38.55
C GLY A 19 56.53 3.50 38.75
N ALA A 20 56.35 4.06 39.95
CA ALA A 20 56.58 3.71 41.36
C ALA A 20 55.98 4.92 42.17
N GLU A 21 55.24 4.82 43.29
CA GLU A 21 55.69 4.86 44.70
C GLU A 21 54.67 5.63 45.61
N ARG A 22 54.44 5.10 46.82
CA ARG A 22 54.28 5.70 48.19
C ARG A 22 53.78 7.17 48.34
N GLY A 23 52.93 7.63 49.27
CA GLY A 23 52.28 7.15 50.51
C GLY A 23 52.09 8.33 51.51
N ALA A 24 50.87 8.55 52.06
CA ALA A 24 50.45 9.34 53.24
C ALA A 24 48.98 9.82 53.01
N GLY A 25 47.97 9.78 53.87
CA GLY A 25 47.87 9.61 55.31
C GLY A 25 47.11 10.81 55.93
N ALA A 26 45.77 10.86 55.86
CA ALA A 26 44.91 11.55 56.84
C ALA A 26 43.39 11.34 56.58
N ASP A 27 42.71 10.97 57.67
CA ASP A 27 41.31 11.19 58.06
C ASP A 27 40.15 10.25 57.62
N ARG A 28 39.49 9.69 58.66
CA ARG A 28 38.21 8.95 58.73
C ARG A 28 37.09 9.94 59.14
N PRO A 29 35.78 9.57 59.24
CA PRO A 29 35.06 8.31 58.96
C PRO A 29 33.87 8.58 57.98
N ALA A 30 32.90 7.74 57.62
CA ALA A 30 32.29 6.53 58.17
C ALA A 30 31.47 5.83 57.07
N ASP A 31 31.19 4.54 57.27
CA ASP A 31 30.04 3.76 56.75
C ASP A 31 29.99 3.54 55.21
N THR A 32 29.84 2.34 54.65
CA THR A 32 29.39 1.04 55.12
C THR A 32 29.75 0.03 54.01
N GLU A 33 30.23 -1.14 54.41
CA GLU A 33 30.10 -2.45 53.74
C GLU A 33 29.96 -2.49 52.21
N ARG A 34 31.03 -2.91 51.51
CA ARG A 34 30.94 -3.44 50.15
C ARG A 34 31.94 -4.59 49.98
N LEU A 35 31.47 -5.61 49.23
CA LEU A 35 32.03 -6.97 49.01
C LEU A 35 31.63 -7.97 50.11
N ALA A 36 30.82 -8.99 49.86
CA ALA A 36 30.29 -9.53 48.62
C ALA A 36 29.12 -10.44 48.97
N ASP A 37 28.07 -10.45 48.15
CA ASP A 37 27.51 -11.74 47.75
C ASP A 37 27.02 -11.64 46.30
N ALA A 38 27.87 -12.18 45.43
CA ALA A 38 27.61 -12.37 44.03
C ALA A 38 26.91 -13.72 43.87
N ASP A 39 25.62 -13.79 44.21
CA ASP A 39 24.76 -14.86 43.73
C ASP A 39 23.27 -14.47 43.75
N ARG A 40 22.84 -13.76 42.70
CA ARG A 40 21.40 -13.66 42.38
C ARG A 40 21.22 -13.86 40.89
N LYS A 41 20.92 -15.10 40.51
CA LYS A 41 20.32 -15.44 39.21
C LYS A 41 19.20 -14.44 38.90
N PRO A 42 19.07 -13.91 37.66
CA PRO A 42 17.96 -13.02 37.31
C PRO A 42 16.66 -13.82 37.40
N GLY A 43 15.90 -13.56 38.47
CA GLY A 43 14.58 -14.15 38.67
C GLY A 43 13.58 -13.55 37.68
N ALA A 44 12.76 -14.41 37.10
CA ALA A 44 11.69 -14.05 36.18
C ALA A 44 10.79 -12.92 36.71
N GLY A 45 10.53 -11.92 35.85
CA GLY A 45 9.33 -11.09 35.85
C GLY A 45 9.15 -10.06 36.98
N GLN A 46 10.03 -9.08 37.12
CA GLN A 46 9.65 -7.82 37.78
C GLN A 46 8.86 -6.97 36.77
N ARG A 47 7.53 -6.93 36.91
CA ARG A 47 6.68 -5.97 36.18
C ARG A 47 7.13 -4.56 36.54
N ALA A 48 7.45 -3.74 35.55
CA ALA A 48 7.86 -2.37 35.82
C ALA A 48 6.66 -1.56 36.33
N GLU A 49 6.90 -0.80 37.39
CA GLU A 49 5.92 0.05 38.04
C GLU A 49 6.24 1.51 37.73
N TYR A 50 5.26 2.22 37.20
CA TYR A 50 5.36 3.60 36.74
C TYR A 50 4.52 4.51 37.62
N ARG A 51 5.05 5.71 37.92
CA ARG A 51 4.21 6.85 38.32
C ARG A 51 3.51 7.43 37.11
N ILE A 52 2.51 8.28 37.32
CA ILE A 52 1.73 8.84 36.21
C ILE A 52 2.61 9.71 35.29
N GLU A 53 3.62 10.36 35.86
CA GLU A 53 4.62 11.15 35.15
C GLU A 53 5.55 10.26 34.31
N ASP A 54 6.02 9.14 34.87
CA ASP A 54 6.85 8.17 34.15
C ASP A 54 6.07 7.50 33.02
N LEU A 55 4.81 7.17 33.27
CA LEU A 55 3.92 6.56 32.29
C LEU A 55 3.65 7.52 31.11
N ALA A 56 3.45 8.81 31.40
CA ALA A 56 3.33 9.86 30.38
C ALA A 56 4.59 9.93 29.50
N HIS A 57 5.76 9.93 30.13
CA HIS A 57 7.03 9.97 29.42
C HIS A 57 7.23 8.74 28.50
N HIS A 58 6.95 7.53 29.01
CA HIS A 58 7.16 6.29 28.25
C HIS A 58 6.10 5.98 27.19
N SER A 59 4.90 6.54 27.33
CA SER A 59 3.80 6.37 26.36
C SER A 59 3.76 7.47 25.29
N GLY A 60 4.43 8.60 25.51
CA GLY A 60 4.28 9.80 24.67
C GLY A 60 2.97 10.56 24.90
N ALA A 61 2.09 10.08 25.79
CA ALA A 61 0.84 10.75 26.14
C ALA A 61 1.04 11.75 27.29
N THR A 62 0.21 12.80 27.35
CA THR A 62 0.26 13.74 28.50
C THR A 62 -0.43 13.16 29.74
N VAL A 63 -0.03 13.60 30.94
CA VAL A 63 -0.72 13.26 32.20
C VAL A 63 -2.22 13.57 32.13
N ARG A 64 -2.58 14.69 31.46
CA ARG A 64 -3.99 15.08 31.24
C ARG A 64 -4.72 14.06 30.37
N THR A 65 -4.09 13.59 29.30
CA THR A 65 -4.63 12.57 28.40
C THR A 65 -4.84 11.24 29.13
N ILE A 66 -3.85 10.81 29.93
CA ILE A 66 -3.94 9.55 30.69
C ILE A 66 -5.13 9.57 31.66
N ARG A 67 -5.31 10.66 32.43
CA ARG A 67 -6.48 10.80 33.32
C ARG A 67 -7.79 10.81 32.53
N ALA A 68 -7.81 11.52 31.41
CA ALA A 68 -8.98 11.60 30.54
C ALA A 68 -9.36 10.24 29.91
N TYR A 69 -8.41 9.33 29.73
CA TYR A 69 -8.65 7.94 29.31
C TYR A 69 -9.13 7.07 30.47
N GLN A 70 -8.58 7.25 31.68
CA GLN A 70 -9.09 6.58 32.87
C GLN A 70 -10.55 6.93 33.16
N ASP A 71 -10.89 8.23 33.13
CA ASP A 71 -12.24 8.72 33.40
C ASP A 71 -13.26 8.18 32.39
N ARG A 72 -12.81 7.96 31.15
CA ARG A 72 -13.63 7.37 30.08
C ARG A 72 -13.68 5.85 30.11
N GLY A 73 -12.92 5.19 30.98
CA GLY A 73 -12.84 3.72 31.08
C GLY A 73 -11.94 3.05 30.04
N LEU A 74 -11.12 3.82 29.31
CA LEU A 74 -10.16 3.30 28.31
C LEU A 74 -8.90 2.71 28.94
N LEU A 75 -8.64 3.00 30.22
CA LEU A 75 -7.53 2.43 30.98
C LEU A 75 -8.05 1.73 32.22
N PRO A 76 -7.49 0.56 32.57
CA PRO A 76 -7.80 -0.10 33.82
C PRO A 76 -7.45 0.83 35.01
N ARG A 77 -8.16 0.62 36.12
CA ARG A 77 -7.93 1.42 37.32
C ARG A 77 -6.53 1.12 37.87
N PRO A 78 -5.74 2.15 38.22
CA PRO A 78 -4.40 1.95 38.73
C PRO A 78 -4.46 1.30 40.11
N GLU A 79 -3.41 0.56 40.45
CA GLU A 79 -3.30 -0.05 41.77
C GLU A 79 -2.98 1.03 42.80
N ARG A 80 -3.70 1.00 43.93
CA ARG A 80 -3.50 1.97 44.99
C ARG A 80 -2.48 1.42 45.99
N ARG A 81 -1.29 2.04 46.04
CA ARG A 81 -0.27 1.73 47.03
C ARG A 81 -0.05 2.93 47.94
N GLY A 82 -0.63 2.87 49.14
CA GLY A 82 -0.59 3.96 50.12
C GLY A 82 -1.33 5.21 49.64
N ARG A 83 -0.67 6.38 49.65
CA ARG A 83 -1.25 7.68 49.23
C ARG A 83 -1.15 7.93 47.72
N SER A 84 -0.92 6.88 46.94
CA SER A 84 -0.31 6.98 45.61
C SER A 84 -0.86 5.91 44.67
N ASN A 85 -1.17 6.30 43.44
CA ASN A 85 -1.57 5.38 42.38
C ASN A 85 -0.32 4.92 41.62
N VAL A 86 -0.23 3.63 41.33
CA VAL A 86 0.87 2.99 40.62
C VAL A 86 0.32 2.30 39.38
N TYR A 87 1.07 2.40 38.27
CA TYR A 87 0.70 1.88 36.97
C TYR A 87 1.68 0.78 36.57
N GLY A 88 1.20 -0.41 36.25
CA GLY A 88 2.06 -1.47 35.69
C GLY A 88 2.21 -1.41 34.17
N ASP A 89 3.08 -2.27 33.62
CA ASP A 89 3.31 -2.48 32.18
C ASP A 89 2.04 -2.59 31.33
N ALA A 90 0.97 -3.19 31.87
CA ALA A 90 -0.31 -3.31 31.18
C ALA A 90 -0.92 -1.95 30.80
N HIS A 91 -0.71 -0.91 31.63
CA HIS A 91 -1.18 0.44 31.34
C HIS A 91 -0.37 1.08 30.21
N LEU A 92 0.94 0.83 30.17
CA LEU A 92 1.82 1.33 29.12
C LEU A 92 1.51 0.67 27.77
N ALA A 93 1.33 -0.65 27.76
CA ALA A 93 0.92 -1.38 26.57
C ALA A 93 -0.42 -0.86 26.03
N ARG A 94 -1.42 -0.66 26.91
CA ARG A 94 -2.73 -0.15 26.52
C ARG A 94 -2.67 1.28 25.98
N LEU A 95 -1.83 2.14 26.55
CA LEU A 95 -1.62 3.50 26.03
C LEU A 95 -1.03 3.49 24.61
N ARG A 96 -0.08 2.61 24.33
CA ARG A 96 0.51 2.47 22.98
C ARG A 96 -0.50 1.95 21.97
N GLN A 97 -1.34 1.00 22.36
CA GLN A 97 -2.43 0.49 21.52
C GLN A 97 -3.47 1.56 21.19
N ILE A 98 -3.87 2.37 22.18
CA ILE A 98 -4.78 3.49 21.94
C ILE A 98 -4.16 4.49 20.96
N ALA A 99 -2.86 4.79 21.08
CA ALA A 99 -2.17 5.67 20.16
C ALA A 99 -2.15 5.13 18.71
N ASP A 100 -1.75 3.87 18.52
CA ASP A 100 -1.72 3.22 17.20
C ASP A 100 -3.11 3.18 16.52
N LEU A 101 -4.16 2.89 17.28
CA LEU A 101 -5.53 2.90 16.74
C LEU A 101 -6.02 4.31 16.40
N LEU A 102 -5.63 5.33 17.18
CA LEU A 102 -5.93 6.72 16.85
C LEU A 102 -5.20 7.17 15.59
N ASP A 103 -3.94 6.78 15.41
CA ASP A 103 -3.14 7.10 14.23
C ASP A 103 -3.74 6.48 12.95
N ARG A 104 -4.45 5.35 13.09
CA ARG A 104 -5.21 4.68 12.02
C ARG A 104 -6.62 5.26 11.81
N GLY A 105 -6.98 6.35 12.50
CA GLY A 105 -8.25 7.06 12.31
C GLY A 105 -9.45 6.52 13.10
N TYR A 106 -9.26 5.58 14.02
CA TYR A 106 -10.36 5.11 14.87
C TYR A 106 -10.78 6.18 15.89
N THR A 107 -12.08 6.27 16.18
CA THR A 107 -12.56 7.19 17.22
C THR A 107 -12.36 6.61 18.63
N LEU A 108 -12.21 7.47 19.63
CA LEU A 108 -12.10 7.04 21.04
C LEU A 108 -13.32 6.22 21.52
N ALA A 109 -14.50 6.44 20.95
CA ALA A 109 -15.69 5.66 21.26
C ALA A 109 -15.56 4.22 20.74
N SER A 110 -15.16 4.07 19.47
CA SER A 110 -14.89 2.76 18.84
C SER A 110 -13.76 2.02 19.55
N ILE A 111 -12.68 2.72 19.92
CA ILE A 111 -11.56 2.14 20.68
C ILE A 111 -12.04 1.65 22.04
N LYS A 112 -12.92 2.39 22.73
CA LYS A 112 -13.47 1.97 24.02
C LYS A 112 -14.28 0.68 23.91
N GLU A 113 -15.19 0.60 22.94
CA GLU A 113 -15.99 -0.61 22.70
C GLU A 113 -15.10 -1.82 22.39
N LEU A 114 -14.01 -1.59 21.64
CA LEU A 114 -13.01 -2.59 21.31
C LEU A 114 -12.25 -3.07 22.56
N LEU A 115 -11.77 -2.15 23.41
CA LEU A 115 -11.04 -2.50 24.63
C LEU A 115 -11.94 -3.16 25.69
N GLU A 116 -13.21 -2.78 25.78
CA GLU A 116 -14.19 -3.43 26.66
C GLU A 116 -14.52 -4.86 26.19
N ALA A 117 -14.53 -5.10 24.88
CA ALA A 117 -14.60 -6.45 24.33
C ALA A 117 -13.36 -7.30 24.70
N TRP A 118 -12.17 -6.71 24.63
CA TRP A 118 -10.91 -7.37 25.04
C TRP A 118 -10.89 -7.74 26.54
N ASP A 119 -11.30 -6.81 27.43
CA ASP A 119 -11.33 -7.04 28.88
C ASP A 119 -12.38 -8.09 29.31
N SER A 120 -13.41 -8.32 28.50
CA SER A 120 -14.42 -9.35 28.72
C SER A 120 -14.04 -10.74 28.16
N GLY A 121 -12.79 -10.91 27.73
CA GLY A 121 -12.29 -12.18 27.20
C GLY A 121 -12.74 -12.48 25.77
N ARG A 122 -13.25 -11.47 25.04
CA ARG A 122 -13.51 -11.59 23.60
C ARG A 122 -12.21 -11.29 22.87
N GLY A 123 -11.60 -12.33 22.30
CA GLY A 123 -10.25 -12.33 21.73
C GLY A 123 -10.08 -11.33 20.58
N LEU A 124 -9.38 -10.23 20.86
CA LEU A 124 -9.00 -9.20 19.89
C LEU A 124 -7.52 -9.26 19.51
N GLY A 125 -6.68 -10.06 20.19
CA GLY A 125 -5.32 -10.33 19.72
C GLY A 125 -5.35 -11.05 18.38
N GLY A 126 -6.33 -11.94 18.25
CA GLY A 126 -6.76 -12.54 17.00
C GLY A 126 -7.24 -11.54 15.95
N VAL A 127 -8.26 -10.74 16.26
CA VAL A 127 -8.89 -9.82 15.28
C VAL A 127 -7.98 -8.66 14.90
N LEU A 128 -7.18 -8.10 15.81
CA LEU A 128 -6.14 -7.11 15.49
C LEU A 128 -4.96 -7.74 14.72
N GLY A 129 -4.63 -9.00 14.98
CA GLY A 129 -3.68 -9.76 14.16
C GLY A 129 -4.20 -10.01 12.75
N LEU A 130 -5.52 -10.25 12.60
CA LEU A 130 -6.18 -10.36 11.30
C LEU A 130 -6.27 -9.00 10.61
N VAL A 131 -6.63 -7.93 11.32
CA VAL A 131 -6.65 -6.55 10.77
C VAL A 131 -5.25 -6.12 10.35
N ALA A 132 -4.21 -6.35 11.18
CA ALA A 132 -2.82 -6.07 10.79
C ALA A 132 -2.32 -6.96 9.64
N GLU A 133 -2.83 -8.19 9.49
CA GLU A 133 -2.50 -9.07 8.36
C GLU A 133 -3.23 -8.65 7.07
N VAL A 134 -4.47 -8.17 7.19
CA VAL A 134 -5.28 -7.65 6.08
C VAL A 134 -4.79 -6.26 5.65
N ASP A 135 -4.37 -5.42 6.60
CA ASP A 135 -3.75 -4.10 6.39
C ASP A 135 -2.27 -4.20 6.01
N GLY A 136 -1.67 -5.38 6.18
CA GLY A 136 -0.28 -5.64 5.79
C GLY A 136 -0.10 -5.53 4.27
N PRO A 137 1.10 -5.16 3.80
CA PRO A 137 1.33 -4.96 2.37
C PRO A 137 1.01 -6.23 1.58
N TRP A 138 0.13 -6.10 0.58
CA TRP A 138 -0.29 -7.19 -0.29
C TRP A 138 0.77 -7.55 -1.34
N THR A 139 1.81 -6.72 -1.45
CA THR A 139 3.03 -6.94 -2.22
C THR A 139 4.20 -7.10 -1.27
N ASP A 140 5.22 -7.88 -1.66
CA ASP A 140 6.51 -7.94 -0.93
C ASP A 140 7.41 -6.72 -1.24
N GLU A 141 6.82 -5.65 -1.78
CA GLU A 141 7.54 -4.47 -2.22
C GLU A 141 7.81 -3.56 -1.03
N GLU A 142 9.08 -3.19 -0.85
CA GLU A 142 9.47 -2.21 0.17
C GLU A 142 9.30 -0.80 -0.39
N ALA A 143 8.50 0.01 0.30
CA ALA A 143 8.34 1.42 -0.04
C ALA A 143 9.71 2.14 0.04
N ASP A 144 10.01 2.97 -0.95
CA ASP A 144 11.28 3.69 -1.04
C ASP A 144 11.05 5.21 -0.93
N ARG A 145 12.13 5.98 -0.75
CA ARG A 145 12.08 7.44 -0.74
C ARG A 145 12.70 8.01 -1.99
N ILE A 146 12.11 9.08 -2.50
CA ILE A 146 12.65 9.83 -3.63
C ILE A 146 12.63 11.32 -3.33
N THR A 147 13.74 11.99 -3.63
CA THR A 147 13.79 13.45 -3.55
C THR A 147 13.08 14.08 -4.75
N ARG A 148 12.62 15.33 -4.61
CA ARG A 148 12.02 16.08 -5.73
C ARG A 148 12.97 16.17 -6.92
N GLU A 149 14.26 16.41 -6.66
CA GLU A 149 15.27 16.51 -7.72
C GLU A 149 15.46 15.18 -8.47
N GLU A 150 15.49 14.06 -7.76
CA GLU A 150 15.58 12.73 -8.37
C GLU A 150 14.34 12.39 -9.19
N LEU A 151 13.17 12.77 -8.68
CA LEU A 151 11.90 12.60 -9.38
C LEU A 151 11.91 13.38 -10.70
N ASP A 152 12.21 14.67 -10.67
CA ASP A 152 12.27 15.51 -11.87
C ASP A 152 13.28 14.91 -12.87
N ARG A 153 14.47 14.49 -12.42
CA ARG A 153 15.49 13.86 -13.26
C ARG A 153 14.97 12.59 -13.94
N LYS A 154 14.22 11.75 -13.22
CA LYS A 154 13.63 10.51 -13.72
C LYS A 154 12.59 10.74 -14.82
N PHE A 155 11.94 11.90 -14.81
CA PHE A 155 10.92 12.31 -15.78
C PHE A 155 11.40 13.37 -16.77
N GLY A 156 12.71 13.46 -17.03
CA GLY A 156 13.26 14.31 -18.10
C GLY A 156 13.78 15.69 -17.65
N GLY A 157 13.86 15.93 -16.34
CA GLY A 157 14.54 17.07 -15.72
C GLY A 157 13.75 18.37 -15.65
N ASN A 158 12.51 18.40 -16.16
CA ASN A 158 11.64 19.57 -16.09
C ASN A 158 10.66 19.39 -14.92
N PRO A 159 10.64 20.30 -13.94
CA PRO A 159 9.71 20.22 -12.82
C PRO A 159 8.27 20.41 -13.30
N ASP A 160 7.39 19.48 -12.93
CA ASP A 160 5.95 19.54 -13.20
C ASP A 160 5.16 19.39 -11.89
N GLU A 161 4.79 20.52 -11.30
CA GLU A 161 4.06 20.52 -10.01
C GLU A 161 2.67 19.89 -10.13
N ALA A 162 2.00 20.04 -11.28
CA ALA A 162 0.68 19.48 -11.48
C ALA A 162 0.73 17.95 -11.54
N ALA A 163 1.73 17.39 -12.23
CA ALA A 163 1.94 15.95 -12.27
C ALA A 163 2.32 15.38 -10.89
N VAL A 164 3.10 16.10 -10.09
CA VAL A 164 3.46 15.70 -8.73
C VAL A 164 2.23 15.69 -7.82
N GLU A 165 1.40 16.74 -7.86
CA GLU A 165 0.17 16.79 -7.06
C GLU A 165 -0.81 15.69 -7.47
N GLU A 166 -0.96 15.43 -8.78
CA GLU A 166 -1.78 14.32 -9.27
C GLU A 166 -1.24 12.96 -8.82
N ALA A 167 0.07 12.76 -8.82
CA ALA A 167 0.69 11.54 -8.30
C ALA A 167 0.47 11.37 -6.79
N ILE A 168 0.38 12.47 -6.03
CA ILE A 168 0.04 12.45 -4.60
C ILE A 168 -1.44 12.13 -4.39
N GLU A 169 -2.34 12.74 -5.17
CA GLU A 169 -3.78 12.41 -5.12
C GLU A 169 -4.04 10.94 -5.46
N LEU A 170 -3.26 10.38 -6.40
CA LEU A 170 -3.28 8.97 -6.74
C LEU A 170 -2.49 8.11 -5.74
N GLY A 171 -1.83 8.66 -4.73
CA GLY A 171 -1.04 7.88 -3.76
C GLY A 171 0.14 7.11 -4.37
N VAL A 172 0.59 7.50 -5.57
CA VAL A 172 1.86 7.03 -6.16
C VAL A 172 3.04 7.63 -5.39
N LEU A 173 2.82 8.84 -4.86
CA LEU A 173 3.72 9.55 -3.96
C LEU A 173 2.97 9.92 -2.69
N GLU A 174 3.63 9.85 -1.55
CA GLU A 174 3.10 10.36 -0.28
C GLU A 174 4.04 11.41 0.30
N ARG A 175 3.47 12.49 0.85
CA ARG A 175 4.26 13.55 1.49
C ARG A 175 4.80 13.05 2.83
N ILE A 176 6.10 13.23 3.07
CA ILE A 176 6.71 12.91 4.36
C ILE A 176 6.59 14.13 5.29
N PRO A 177 5.95 14.01 6.47
CA PRO A 177 5.84 15.11 7.41
C PRO A 177 7.22 15.67 7.80
N GLY A 178 7.38 16.99 7.65
CA GLY A 178 8.63 17.69 7.97
C GLY A 178 9.74 17.57 6.91
N ARG A 179 9.49 16.93 5.77
CA ARG A 179 10.42 16.86 4.63
C ARG A 179 9.70 17.21 3.32
N PRO A 180 9.59 18.51 2.98
CA PRO A 180 8.79 18.95 1.82
C PRO A 180 9.38 18.52 0.47
N ASP A 181 10.69 18.27 0.41
CA ASP A 181 11.43 17.90 -0.80
C ASP A 181 11.66 16.38 -0.94
N GLU A 182 11.06 15.57 -0.05
CA GLU A 182 11.12 14.11 -0.10
C GLU A 182 9.71 13.52 -0.13
N PHE A 183 9.55 12.47 -0.93
CA PHE A 183 8.31 11.70 -1.02
C PHE A 183 8.58 10.25 -0.65
N LEU A 184 7.60 9.61 -0.03
CA LEU A 184 7.54 8.17 0.07
C LEU A 184 6.89 7.65 -1.22
N VAL A 185 7.43 6.56 -1.76
CA VAL A 185 6.94 5.86 -2.94
C VAL A 185 6.45 4.50 -2.48
N PRO A 186 5.13 4.30 -2.30
CA PRO A 186 4.59 3.02 -1.84
C PRO A 186 4.94 1.86 -2.77
N SER A 187 4.96 2.10 -4.08
CA SER A 187 5.39 1.13 -5.10
C SER A 187 6.47 1.71 -6.02
N PRO A 188 7.77 1.50 -5.70
CA PRO A 188 8.87 1.84 -6.60
C PRO A 188 8.76 1.28 -8.03
N GLN A 189 8.17 0.09 -8.19
CA GLN A 189 7.92 -0.56 -9.48
C GLN A 189 6.89 0.20 -10.31
N GLU A 190 5.77 0.64 -9.71
CA GLU A 190 4.77 1.47 -10.39
C GLU A 190 5.40 2.77 -10.90
N LEU A 191 6.22 3.42 -10.07
CA LEU A 191 6.96 4.62 -10.46
C LEU A 191 8.01 4.35 -11.55
N ALA A 192 8.64 3.17 -11.55
CA ALA A 192 9.57 2.72 -12.59
C ALA A 192 8.87 2.57 -13.95
N VAL A 193 7.74 1.86 -13.99
CA VAL A 193 6.95 1.69 -15.21
C VAL A 193 6.47 3.03 -15.76
N ALA A 194 5.98 3.93 -14.90
CA ALA A 194 5.56 5.27 -15.32
C ALA A 194 6.72 6.06 -15.97
N ALA A 195 7.93 5.98 -15.39
CA ALA A 195 9.11 6.65 -15.96
C ALA A 195 9.52 6.07 -17.31
N GLU A 196 9.46 4.75 -17.48
CA GLU A 196 9.76 4.10 -18.76
C GLU A 196 8.75 4.48 -19.85
N LEU A 197 7.45 4.48 -19.54
CA LEU A 197 6.40 4.91 -20.47
C LEU A 197 6.57 6.38 -20.86
N HIS A 198 6.90 7.25 -19.90
CA HIS A 198 7.18 8.65 -20.18
C HIS A 198 8.42 8.82 -21.07
N ALA A 199 9.50 8.09 -20.81
CA ALA A 199 10.69 8.08 -21.65
C ALA A 199 10.41 7.57 -23.07
N ALA A 200 9.43 6.69 -23.24
CA ALA A 200 8.92 6.25 -24.54
C ALA A 200 8.01 7.28 -25.24
N GLY A 201 7.76 8.44 -24.63
CA GLY A 201 6.99 9.55 -25.19
C GLY A 201 5.50 9.55 -24.81
N VAL A 202 5.06 8.70 -23.89
CA VAL A 202 3.68 8.71 -23.39
C VAL A 202 3.50 9.90 -22.43
N PRO A 203 2.52 10.80 -22.65
CA PRO A 203 2.30 11.93 -21.75
C PRO A 203 1.93 11.48 -20.32
N LEU A 204 2.45 12.15 -19.28
CA LEU A 204 2.16 11.82 -17.87
C LEU A 204 0.65 11.75 -17.58
N ARG A 205 -0.12 12.71 -18.07
CA ARG A 205 -1.60 12.73 -17.97
C ARG A 205 -2.30 11.48 -18.54
N ALA A 206 -1.71 10.86 -19.56
CA ALA A 206 -2.26 9.64 -20.16
C ALA A 206 -1.92 8.42 -19.30
N ILE A 207 -0.72 8.40 -18.70
CA ILE A 207 -0.29 7.37 -17.75
C ILE A 207 -1.15 7.43 -16.47
N SER A 208 -1.29 8.61 -15.86
CA SER A 208 -2.09 8.82 -14.65
C SER A 208 -3.58 8.55 -14.89
N GLY A 209 -4.11 8.98 -16.04
CA GLY A 209 -5.47 8.66 -16.47
C GLY A 209 -5.70 7.15 -16.59
N HIS A 210 -4.77 6.43 -17.23
CA HIS A 210 -4.85 4.98 -17.33
C HIS A 210 -4.76 4.29 -15.96
N LEU A 211 -3.87 4.75 -15.07
CA LEU A 211 -3.74 4.23 -13.72
C LEU A 211 -5.03 4.39 -12.91
N ARG A 212 -5.68 5.55 -12.96
CA ARG A 212 -6.96 5.80 -12.28
C ARG A 212 -8.03 4.82 -12.74
N GLU A 213 -8.13 4.63 -14.05
CA GLU A 213 -9.06 3.67 -14.63
C GLU A 213 -8.76 2.22 -14.22
N LEU A 214 -7.48 1.84 -14.24
CA LEU A 214 -7.02 0.52 -13.85
C LEU A 214 -7.38 0.22 -12.40
N ARG A 215 -7.15 1.17 -11.48
CA ARG A 215 -7.47 1.03 -10.06
C ARG A 215 -8.94 0.72 -9.83
N VAL A 216 -9.85 1.45 -10.48
CA VAL A 216 -11.29 1.16 -10.37
C VAL A 216 -11.62 -0.27 -10.82
N GLN A 217 -10.97 -0.77 -11.88
CA GLN A 217 -11.19 -2.16 -12.32
C GLN A 217 -10.61 -3.18 -11.34
N VAL A 218 -9.41 -2.92 -10.81
CA VAL A 218 -8.74 -3.77 -9.84
C VAL A 218 -9.51 -3.81 -8.52
N GLU A 219 -10.05 -2.68 -8.04
CA GLU A 219 -10.91 -2.61 -6.86
C GLU A 219 -12.15 -3.49 -7.01
N HIS A 220 -12.77 -3.49 -8.19
CA HIS A 220 -13.91 -4.38 -8.45
C HIS A 220 -13.50 -5.86 -8.40
N ILE A 221 -12.35 -6.21 -8.98
CA ILE A 221 -11.80 -7.57 -8.93
C ILE A 221 -11.49 -7.98 -7.49
N ALA A 222 -10.81 -7.11 -6.72
CA ALA A 222 -10.46 -7.34 -5.33
C ALA A 222 -11.70 -7.55 -4.45
N SER A 223 -12.75 -6.73 -4.64
CA SER A 223 -14.04 -6.89 -3.97
C SER A 223 -14.65 -8.27 -4.25
N ARG A 224 -14.63 -8.74 -5.51
CA ARG A 224 -15.13 -10.08 -5.87
C ARG A 224 -14.32 -11.21 -5.25
N PHE A 225 -13.00 -11.10 -5.20
CA PHE A 225 -12.15 -12.07 -4.51
C PHE A 225 -12.45 -12.11 -3.02
N LEU A 226 -12.66 -10.96 -2.38
CA LEU A 226 -12.99 -10.86 -0.97
C LEU A 226 -14.38 -11.42 -0.67
N GLU A 227 -15.39 -11.12 -1.49
CA GLU A 227 -16.73 -11.72 -1.41
C GLU A 227 -16.66 -13.24 -1.50
N PHE A 228 -16.00 -13.76 -2.54
CA PHE A 228 -15.83 -15.19 -2.76
C PHE A 228 -15.16 -15.88 -1.56
N THR A 229 -14.08 -15.27 -1.07
CA THR A 229 -13.33 -15.80 0.08
C THR A 229 -14.17 -15.74 1.36
N THR A 230 -14.91 -14.65 1.58
CA THR A 230 -15.81 -14.52 2.72
C THR A 230 -16.84 -15.64 2.72
N GLU A 231 -17.52 -15.82 1.59
CA GLU A 231 -18.59 -16.82 1.43
C GLU A 231 -18.07 -18.26 1.54
N HIS A 232 -16.95 -18.59 0.89
CA HIS A 232 -16.54 -20.00 0.74
C HIS A 232 -15.42 -20.43 1.69
N VAL A 233 -14.68 -19.47 2.28
CA VAL A 233 -13.51 -19.75 3.12
C VAL A 233 -13.73 -19.32 4.57
N PHE A 234 -14.41 -18.20 4.81
CA PHE A 234 -14.59 -17.66 6.16
C PHE A 234 -15.92 -18.01 6.82
N LEU A 235 -17.03 -18.19 6.08
CA LEU A 235 -18.33 -18.53 6.69
C LEU A 235 -18.26 -19.81 7.55
N ARG A 236 -17.48 -20.82 7.15
CA ARG A 236 -17.23 -22.04 7.93
C ARG A 236 -16.59 -21.82 9.31
N TYR A 237 -15.94 -20.68 9.54
CA TYR A 237 -15.33 -20.30 10.82
C TYR A 237 -16.22 -19.39 11.67
N LEU A 238 -17.25 -18.78 11.08
CA LEU A 238 -18.12 -17.79 11.73
C LEU A 238 -19.42 -18.38 12.29
N GLU A 239 -19.70 -19.67 12.07
CA GLU A 239 -20.99 -20.29 12.44
C GLU A 239 -21.17 -20.51 13.95
N HIS A 240 -20.12 -20.47 14.78
CA HIS A 240 -20.22 -20.84 16.20
C HIS A 240 -19.47 -19.86 17.11
N GLN A 241 -20.22 -18.95 17.78
CA GLN A 241 -19.74 -18.09 18.88
C GLN A 241 -18.66 -17.05 18.50
N PRO A 242 -18.44 -15.98 19.29
CA PRO A 242 -17.42 -14.99 18.94
C PRO A 242 -16.06 -15.66 18.74
N PRO A 243 -15.29 -15.27 17.70
CA PRO A 243 -14.04 -15.94 17.34
C PRO A 243 -13.03 -15.85 18.48
N THR A 244 -12.40 -16.98 18.78
CA THR A 244 -11.28 -17.07 19.72
C THR A 244 -9.99 -16.55 19.08
N ASP A 245 -8.94 -16.31 19.88
CA ASP A 245 -7.63 -15.94 19.35
C ASP A 245 -7.05 -17.02 18.41
N ALA A 246 -7.42 -18.29 18.60
CA ALA A 246 -7.03 -19.38 17.72
C ALA A 246 -7.73 -19.30 16.35
N ASP A 247 -9.03 -19.01 16.34
CA ASP A 247 -9.83 -18.88 15.11
C ASP A 247 -9.30 -17.74 14.23
N ALA A 248 -8.91 -16.63 14.86
CA ALA A 248 -8.37 -15.49 14.15
C ALA A 248 -6.91 -15.69 13.69
N ALA A 249 -6.09 -16.44 14.43
CA ALA A 249 -4.76 -16.84 13.97
C ALA A 249 -4.84 -17.79 12.76
N GLU A 250 -5.83 -18.69 12.75
CA GLU A 250 -6.13 -19.56 11.60
C GLU A 250 -6.63 -18.75 10.41
N ALA A 251 -7.54 -17.80 10.62
CA ALA A 251 -8.00 -16.87 9.60
C ALA A 251 -6.83 -16.08 8.97
N ALA A 252 -5.93 -15.52 9.79
CA ALA A 252 -4.74 -14.83 9.31
C ALA A 252 -3.81 -15.76 8.51
N ALA A 253 -3.65 -17.02 8.93
CA ALA A 253 -2.87 -18.00 8.19
C ALA A 253 -3.50 -18.36 6.83
N LEU A 254 -4.84 -18.38 6.74
CA LEU A 254 -5.55 -18.55 5.47
C LEU A 254 -5.35 -17.34 4.56
N VAL A 255 -5.45 -16.11 5.07
CA VAL A 255 -5.17 -14.88 4.30
C VAL A 255 -3.76 -14.92 3.71
N ARG A 256 -2.74 -15.26 4.52
CA ARG A 256 -1.35 -15.40 4.06
C ARG A 256 -1.18 -16.44 2.94
N ARG A 257 -1.97 -17.52 2.96
CA ARG A 257 -1.93 -18.56 1.92
C ARG A 257 -2.70 -18.16 0.66
N LEU A 258 -3.78 -17.40 0.80
CA LEU A 258 -4.63 -16.98 -0.32
C LEU A 258 -4.02 -15.84 -1.13
N ARG A 259 -3.33 -14.89 -0.48
CA ARG A 259 -2.68 -13.74 -1.12
C ARG A 259 -1.87 -14.11 -2.37
N PRO A 260 -0.87 -15.01 -2.32
CA PRO A 260 -0.08 -15.36 -3.51
C PRO A 260 -0.90 -16.07 -4.59
N LEU A 261 -1.94 -16.83 -4.22
CA LEU A 261 -2.80 -17.53 -5.19
C LEU A 261 -3.69 -16.56 -5.96
N ALA A 262 -4.22 -15.54 -5.28
CA ALA A 262 -4.99 -14.47 -5.92
C ALA A 262 -4.11 -13.71 -6.91
N GLN A 263 -2.89 -13.31 -6.51
CA GLN A 263 -1.94 -12.62 -7.37
C GLN A 263 -1.61 -13.44 -8.63
N GLN A 264 -1.23 -14.71 -8.45
CA GLN A 264 -0.92 -15.61 -9.57
C GLN A 264 -2.11 -15.77 -10.53
N THR A 265 -3.34 -15.80 -10.00
CA THR A 265 -4.54 -15.86 -10.83
C THR A 265 -4.70 -14.59 -11.64
N VAL A 266 -4.62 -13.41 -11.01
CA VAL A 266 -4.72 -12.12 -11.70
C VAL A 266 -3.66 -11.98 -12.79
N ASP A 267 -2.40 -12.33 -12.50
CA ASP A 267 -1.30 -12.26 -13.46
C ASP A 267 -1.54 -13.17 -14.69
N ALA A 268 -1.98 -14.41 -14.45
CA ALA A 268 -2.30 -15.36 -15.53
C ALA A 268 -3.49 -14.88 -16.38
N GLU A 269 -4.53 -14.35 -15.74
CA GLU A 269 -5.72 -13.82 -16.41
C GLU A 269 -5.42 -12.55 -17.21
N LEU A 270 -4.56 -11.67 -16.69
CA LEU A 270 -4.04 -10.50 -17.38
C LEU A 270 -3.20 -10.90 -18.59
N ALA A 271 -2.26 -11.83 -18.44
CA ALA A 271 -1.44 -12.32 -19.55
C ALA A 271 -2.30 -12.94 -20.67
N ARG A 272 -3.32 -13.71 -20.30
CA ARG A 272 -4.29 -14.27 -21.27
C ARG A 272 -5.09 -13.17 -21.96
N ALA A 273 -5.60 -12.18 -21.22
CA ALA A 273 -6.35 -11.06 -21.78
C ALA A 273 -5.49 -10.22 -22.74
N MET A 274 -4.26 -9.88 -22.32
CA MET A 274 -3.28 -9.19 -23.15
C MET A 274 -2.99 -9.95 -24.44
N ARG A 275 -2.76 -11.26 -24.38
CA ARG A 275 -2.59 -12.10 -25.59
C ARG A 275 -3.81 -12.03 -26.51
N MET A 276 -5.02 -12.10 -25.96
CA MET A 276 -6.26 -12.04 -26.73
C MET A 276 -6.42 -10.69 -27.44
N PHE A 277 -6.19 -9.59 -26.72
CA PHE A 277 -6.34 -8.24 -27.28
C PHE A 277 -5.18 -7.85 -28.19
N ALA A 278 -3.94 -8.21 -27.88
CA ALA A 278 -2.79 -8.01 -28.77
C ALA A 278 -2.99 -8.75 -30.09
N THR A 279 -3.47 -10.00 -30.05
CA THR A 279 -3.80 -10.75 -31.27
C THR A 279 -4.88 -10.05 -32.09
N ARG A 280 -5.95 -9.57 -31.45
CA ARG A 280 -7.02 -8.81 -32.14
C ARG A 280 -6.53 -7.48 -32.70
N HIS A 281 -5.73 -6.74 -31.95
CA HIS A 281 -5.19 -5.44 -32.35
C HIS A 281 -4.19 -5.59 -33.50
N LEU A 282 -3.31 -6.59 -33.43
CA LEU A 282 -2.44 -6.98 -34.54
C LEU A 282 -3.25 -7.47 -35.74
N GLN A 283 -4.32 -8.25 -35.56
CA GLN A 283 -5.21 -8.64 -36.66
C GLN A 283 -5.97 -7.46 -37.27
N GLN A 284 -6.26 -6.42 -36.50
CA GLN A 284 -6.91 -5.20 -37.00
C GLN A 284 -5.92 -4.27 -37.73
N HIS A 285 -4.64 -4.25 -37.32
CA HIS A 285 -3.62 -3.38 -37.92
C HIS A 285 -2.78 -4.05 -39.01
N LEU A 286 -2.44 -5.33 -38.86
CA LEU A 286 -1.78 -6.15 -39.90
C LEU A 286 -2.80 -6.80 -40.84
N GLY A 287 -4.04 -6.99 -40.38
CA GLY A 287 -5.14 -7.34 -41.26
C GLY A 287 -5.60 -6.12 -42.05
N ALA A 288 -4.95 -5.93 -43.21
CA ALA A 288 -5.78 -6.04 -44.41
C ALA A 288 -6.57 -7.34 -44.21
N ALA A 289 -7.88 -7.24 -43.93
CA ALA A 289 -8.74 -8.36 -43.65
C ALA A 289 -8.40 -9.54 -44.58
N PRO A 290 -8.54 -10.82 -44.17
CA PRO A 290 -8.57 -11.88 -45.17
C PRO A 290 -9.57 -11.41 -46.22
N SER A 291 -9.07 -11.20 -47.43
CA SER A 291 -9.88 -10.86 -48.57
C SER A 291 -10.78 -12.07 -48.80
N VAL A 292 -11.88 -12.16 -48.06
CA VAL A 292 -13.15 -12.38 -48.72
C VAL A 292 -13.11 -11.36 -49.85
N PRO A 293 -13.09 -11.79 -51.13
CA PRO A 293 -13.06 -10.81 -52.20
C PRO A 293 -14.19 -9.83 -51.89
N ALA A 294 -13.82 -8.59 -51.62
CA ALA A 294 -14.80 -7.53 -51.44
C ALA A 294 -15.72 -7.66 -52.66
N PRO A 295 -17.05 -7.70 -52.51
CA PRO A 295 -17.93 -7.66 -53.66
C PRO A 295 -17.50 -6.43 -54.47
N SER A 296 -16.80 -6.68 -55.57
CA SER A 296 -16.20 -5.65 -56.39
C SER A 296 -17.31 -5.25 -57.34
N GLY A 297 -18.19 -4.39 -56.82
CA GLY A 297 -19.40 -3.97 -57.52
C GLY A 297 -20.24 -3.08 -56.64
N ASP A 298 -20.88 -2.11 -57.27
CA ASP A 298 -21.86 -1.26 -56.62
C ASP A 298 -23.05 -2.11 -56.19
N ILE A 299 -23.39 -2.07 -54.90
CA ILE A 299 -24.62 -2.69 -54.41
C ILE A 299 -25.74 -1.66 -54.62
N PRO A 300 -26.79 -1.96 -55.42
CA PRO A 300 -27.88 -1.03 -55.63
C PRO A 300 -28.65 -0.83 -54.32
N VAL A 301 -28.70 0.42 -53.85
CA VAL A 301 -29.47 0.83 -52.66
C VAL A 301 -30.69 1.63 -53.12
N ALA A 302 -31.87 1.27 -52.62
CA ALA A 302 -33.08 2.04 -52.89
C ALA A 302 -33.06 3.34 -52.06
N LEU A 303 -33.02 4.48 -52.75
CA LEU A 303 -33.10 5.81 -52.15
C LEU A 303 -34.41 6.50 -52.56
N PRO A 304 -35.06 7.25 -51.65
CA PRO A 304 -36.25 8.03 -52.00
C PRO A 304 -35.95 9.03 -53.12
N ILE A 305 -36.84 9.12 -54.12
CA ILE A 305 -36.63 9.97 -55.30
C ILE A 305 -36.43 11.45 -54.93
N ARG A 306 -37.15 11.94 -53.92
CA ARG A 306 -36.99 13.30 -53.37
C ARG A 306 -35.57 13.60 -52.88
N THR A 307 -34.87 12.59 -52.34
CA THR A 307 -33.50 12.73 -51.84
C THR A 307 -32.52 12.78 -53.01
N ILE A 308 -32.74 11.93 -54.01
CA ILE A 308 -31.95 11.93 -55.25
C ILE A 308 -32.09 13.28 -55.97
N ASP A 309 -33.30 13.81 -56.08
CA ASP A 309 -33.54 15.10 -56.75
C ASP A 309 -32.92 16.27 -55.99
N ALA A 310 -32.97 16.26 -54.66
CA ALA A 310 -32.33 17.28 -53.84
C ALA A 310 -30.79 17.29 -54.01
N VAL A 311 -30.17 16.11 -53.97
CA VAL A 311 -28.71 16.00 -54.15
C VAL A 311 -28.32 16.35 -55.59
N ARG A 312 -29.09 15.88 -56.59
CA ARG A 312 -28.87 16.23 -58.00
C ARG A 312 -28.99 17.74 -58.24
N GLY A 313 -29.92 18.42 -57.56
CA GLY A 313 -30.03 19.88 -57.61
C GLY A 313 -28.80 20.59 -57.03
N LEU A 314 -28.10 19.96 -56.08
CA LEU A 314 -26.92 20.52 -55.42
C LEU A 314 -25.61 20.28 -56.20
N VAL A 315 -25.41 19.08 -56.74
CA VAL A 315 -24.12 18.65 -57.34
C VAL A 315 -24.21 18.24 -58.81
N GLY A 316 -25.38 18.37 -59.43
CA GLY A 316 -25.62 17.89 -60.79
C GLY A 316 -25.75 16.37 -60.88
N VAL A 317 -26.09 15.88 -62.08
CA VAL A 317 -26.29 14.43 -62.33
C VAL A 317 -24.98 13.66 -62.23
N GLU A 318 -23.88 14.25 -62.71
CA GLU A 318 -22.55 13.63 -62.75
C GLU A 318 -21.90 13.54 -61.35
N GLY A 319 -22.21 14.50 -60.47
CA GLY A 319 -21.69 14.52 -59.09
C GLY A 319 -22.49 13.71 -58.08
N LEU A 320 -23.66 13.19 -58.46
CA LEU A 320 -24.64 12.57 -57.55
C LEU A 320 -24.06 11.38 -56.77
N SER A 321 -23.44 10.43 -57.46
CA SER A 321 -22.89 9.21 -56.84
C SER A 321 -21.72 9.52 -55.93
N VAL A 322 -20.79 10.34 -56.39
CA VAL A 322 -19.60 10.76 -55.65
C VAL A 322 -19.98 11.53 -54.38
N PHE A 323 -20.98 12.41 -54.46
CA PHE A 323 -21.45 13.15 -53.29
C PHE A 323 -22.10 12.23 -52.26
N ILE A 324 -22.98 11.32 -52.68
CA ILE A 324 -23.63 10.37 -51.76
C ILE A 324 -22.61 9.47 -51.08
N ALA A 325 -21.64 8.95 -51.84
CA ALA A 325 -20.56 8.12 -51.29
C ALA A 325 -19.71 8.90 -50.28
N THR A 326 -19.20 10.06 -50.67
CA THR A 326 -18.37 10.91 -49.80
C THR A 326 -19.11 11.37 -48.54
N ALA A 327 -20.39 11.71 -48.67
CA ALA A 327 -21.21 12.13 -47.53
C ALA A 327 -21.46 10.99 -46.56
N ALA A 328 -21.75 9.78 -47.05
CA ALA A 328 -21.92 8.59 -46.23
C ALA A 328 -20.61 8.20 -45.53
N GLU A 329 -19.49 8.21 -46.25
CA GLU A 329 -18.16 7.93 -45.69
C GLU A 329 -17.78 8.94 -44.60
N ARG A 330 -18.03 10.24 -44.83
CA ARG A 330 -17.80 11.29 -43.84
C ARG A 330 -18.65 11.08 -42.59
N GLU A 331 -19.92 10.72 -42.74
CA GLU A 331 -20.83 10.47 -41.61
C GLU A 331 -20.41 9.22 -40.82
N VAL A 332 -20.02 8.13 -41.51
CA VAL A 332 -19.50 6.93 -40.86
C VAL A 332 -18.22 7.24 -40.10
N HIS A 333 -17.31 8.03 -40.69
CA HIS A 333 -16.07 8.42 -40.04
C HIS A 333 -16.33 9.31 -38.82
N ALA A 334 -17.22 10.29 -38.94
CA ALA A 334 -17.63 11.15 -37.82
C ALA A 334 -18.21 10.33 -36.66
N ARG A 335 -19.16 9.42 -36.93
CA ARG A 335 -19.73 8.55 -35.89
C ARG A 335 -18.74 7.57 -35.29
N THR A 336 -17.75 7.14 -36.07
CA THR A 336 -16.66 6.30 -35.55
C THR A 336 -15.80 7.09 -34.57
N LEU A 337 -15.46 8.34 -34.91
CA LEU A 337 -14.74 9.23 -34.00
C LEU A 337 -15.58 9.59 -32.76
N ASP A 338 -16.87 9.85 -32.91
CA ASP A 338 -17.78 10.11 -31.79
C ASP A 338 -17.97 8.90 -30.91
N ALA A 339 -18.01 7.67 -31.45
CA ALA A 339 -18.08 6.44 -30.65
C ALA A 339 -16.77 6.17 -29.90
N LEU A 340 -15.62 6.53 -30.49
CA LEU A 340 -14.33 6.50 -29.81
C LEU A 340 -14.28 7.55 -28.69
N ALA A 341 -14.87 8.74 -28.89
CA ALA A 341 -14.97 9.79 -27.89
C ALA A 341 -16.05 9.50 -26.82
N ALA A 342 -17.18 8.87 -27.15
CA ALA A 342 -18.26 8.53 -26.23
C ALA A 342 -17.91 7.35 -25.32
N LYS A 343 -17.08 6.41 -25.78
CA LYS A 343 -16.42 5.44 -24.88
C LYS A 343 -15.49 6.11 -23.86
N GLN A 344 -15.07 7.34 -24.12
CA GLN A 344 -14.37 8.18 -23.13
C GLN A 344 -15.34 8.99 -22.24
N GLY A 345 -16.64 8.99 -22.51
CA GLY A 345 -17.68 9.72 -21.75
C GLY A 345 -18.69 8.87 -20.96
N GLU A 346 -18.82 7.57 -21.23
CA GLU A 346 -19.64 6.63 -20.41
C GLU A 346 -18.97 6.19 -19.09
N LYS A 347 -17.74 6.63 -18.84
CA LYS A 347 -17.19 6.70 -17.48
C LYS A 347 -17.55 8.07 -16.88
N THR A 348 -18.82 8.31 -16.57
CA THR A 348 -19.20 9.29 -15.54
C THR A 348 -20.43 8.81 -14.80
#